data_AF-A0A8J6QSQ1-F1
#
_entry.id   AF-A0A8J6QSQ1-F1
#
_cell.length_a   1.000
_cell.length_b   1.000
_cell.length_c   1.000
_cell.angle_alpha   90.00
_cell.angle_beta   90.00
_cell.angle_gamma   90.00
#
_symmetry.space_group_name_H-M   'P 1'
#
loop_
_entity.id
_entity.type
_entity.pdbx_description
1 polymer ?
#
loop_
_entity_poly.entity_id
_entity_poly.type
_entity_poly.pdbx_seq_one_letter_code
_entity_poly.pdbx_strand_id
1 'polypeptide(L)' 'MRTAKQILLIVLGALLAVVILQNTAPVRIQFLWFSGQISTVVLLFLTAVGGFAMGVIVALLLKGRGKDSDTASSQKR' A
#
# COMPACT_ATOMS: atom_id res chain seq x y z
N MET A 1 30.01 -2.06 10.73
CA MET A 1 28.70 -1.50 10.32
C MET A 1 27.89 -2.39 9.37
N ARG A 2 28.50 -3.14 8.43
CA ARG A 2 27.73 -3.99 7.48
C ARG A 2 27.05 -5.19 8.17
N THR A 3 27.76 -5.87 9.07
CA THR A 3 27.24 -6.98 9.88
C THR A 3 26.11 -6.57 10.80
N ALA A 4 26.19 -5.41 11.46
CA ALA A 4 25.11 -4.89 12.31
C ALA A 4 23.82 -4.62 11.52
N LYS A 5 23.93 -4.04 10.31
CA LYS A 5 22.79 -3.84 9.41
C LYS A 5 22.19 -5.16 8.93
N GLN A 6 23.02 -6.15 8.64
CA GLN A 6 22.56 -7.49 8.25
C GLN A 6 21.84 -8.21 9.40
N ILE A 7 22.43 -8.17 10.60
CA ILE A 7 21.80 -8.74 11.81
C ILE A 7 20.47 -8.04 12.07
N LEU A 8 20.41 -6.71 11.97
CA LEU A 8 19.17 -5.96 12.12
C LEU A 8 18.11 -6.36 11.09
N LEU A 9 18.48 -6.53 9.82
CA LEU A 9 17.56 -6.98 8.77
C LEU A 9 17.04 -8.40 9.04
N ILE A 10 17.91 -9.30 9.50
CA ILE A 10 17.52 -10.68 9.85
C ILE A 10 16.55 -10.68 11.03
N VAL A 11 16.86 -9.93 12.10
CA VAL A 11 15.99 -9.80 13.27
C VAL A 11 14.64 -9.19 12.89
N LEU A 12 14.66 -8.13 12.08
CA LEU A 12 13.43 -7.49 11.62
C LEU A 12 12.58 -8.43 10.76
N GLY A 13 13.20 -9.21 9.87
CA GLY A 13 12.52 -10.22 9.06
C GLY A 13 11.92 -11.34 9.90
N ALA A 14 12.65 -11.82 10.91
CA ALA A 14 12.15 -12.84 11.83
C ALA A 14 10.96 -12.34 12.66
N LEU A 15 11.03 -11.11 13.19
CA LEU A 15 9.92 -10.47 13.90
C LEU A 15 8.71 -10.31 13.00
N LEU A 16 8.90 -9.89 11.75
CA LEU A 16 7.82 -9.76 10.78
C LEU A 16 7.16 -11.12 10.50
N ALA A 17 7.94 -12.18 10.34
CA ALA A 17 7.42 -13.54 10.16
C ALA A 17 6.57 -13.99 11.35
N VAL A 18 7.01 -13.69 12.59
CA VAL A 18 6.23 -13.99 13.81
C VAL A 18 4.92 -13.21 13.83
N VAL A 19 4.94 -11.91 13.52
CA VAL A 19 3.72 -11.09 13.43
C VAL A 19 2.75 -11.66 12.41
N ILE A 20 3.26 -12.08 11.24
CA ILE A 20 2.43 -12.70 10.20
C ILE A 20 1.78 -13.99 10.72
N LEU A 21 2.57 -14.89 11.33
CA LEU A 21 2.09 -16.17 11.87
C LEU A 21 1.09 -16.00 13.02
N GLN A 22 1.24 -14.95 13.83
CA GLN A 22 0.30 -14.62 14.89
C GLN A 22 -1.00 -14.02 14.35
N ASN A 23 -0.94 -13.28 13.25
CA ASN A 23 -2.11 -12.63 12.63
C ASN A 23 -2.78 -13.51 11.55
N THR A 24 -2.50 -14.82 11.54
CA THR A 24 -3.17 -15.78 10.66
C THR A 24 -4.59 -16.15 11.12
N ALA A 25 -5.05 -15.61 12.24
CA ALA A 25 -6.42 -15.78 12.70
C ALA A 25 -7.42 -15.40 11.57
N PRO A 26 -8.37 -16.27 11.24
CA PRO A 26 -9.29 -16.05 10.13
C PRO A 26 -10.32 -14.98 10.50
N VAL A 27 -10.41 -13.95 9.66
CA VAL A 27 -11.45 -12.93 9.71
C VAL A 27 -12.55 -13.33 8.74
N ARG A 28 -13.80 -13.33 9.23
CA ARG A 28 -14.97 -13.51 8.36
C ARG A 28 -15.22 -12.23 7.58
N ILE A 29 -15.29 -12.36 6.26
CA ILE A 29 -15.73 -11.30 5.36
C ILE A 29 -17.12 -11.64 4.87
N GLN A 30 -18.01 -10.64 4.94
CA GLN A 30 -19.36 -10.71 4.41
C GLN A 30 -19.59 -9.53 3.50
N PHE A 31 -19.66 -9.81 2.21
CA PHE A 31 -20.14 -8.92 1.18
C PHE A 31 -21.55 -9.34 0.78
N LEU A 32 -22.27 -8.42 0.14
CA LEU A 32 -23.66 -8.64 -0.26
C LEU A 32 -23.84 -9.88 -1.15
N TRP A 33 -22.84 -10.21 -1.98
CA TRP A 33 -22.86 -11.33 -2.93
C TRP A 33 -21.83 -12.41 -2.62
N PHE A 34 -21.01 -12.24 -1.58
CA PHE A 34 -19.88 -13.12 -1.32
C PHE A 34 -19.59 -13.20 0.17
N SER A 35 -19.32 -14.40 0.68
CA SER A 35 -18.86 -14.59 2.04
C SER A 35 -17.70 -15.56 2.08
N GLY A 36 -16.76 -15.32 2.99
CA GLY A 36 -15.55 -16.12 3.08
C GLY A 36 -14.75 -15.85 4.35
N GLN A 37 -13.61 -16.52 4.46
CA GLN A 37 -12.64 -16.33 5.53
C GLN A 37 -11.26 -16.09 4.91
N ILE A 38 -10.59 -15.03 5.37
CA ILE A 38 -9.19 -14.75 5.01
C ILE A 38 -8.41 -14.39 6.28
N SER A 39 -7.09 -14.57 6.27
CA SER A 39 -6.28 -14.14 7.40
C SER A 39 -6.22 -12.61 7.49
N THR A 40 -6.11 -12.09 8.72
CA THR A 40 -5.99 -10.65 8.99
C THR A 40 -4.82 -10.03 8.23
N VAL A 41 -3.68 -10.74 8.14
CA VAL A 41 -2.51 -10.27 7.38
C VAL A 41 -2.81 -10.08 5.91
N VAL A 42 -3.51 -11.02 5.27
CA VAL A 42 -3.86 -10.93 3.86
C VAL A 42 -4.79 -9.74 3.63
N LEU A 43 -5.77 -9.53 4.52
CA LEU A 43 -6.66 -8.37 4.46
C LEU A 43 -5.90 -7.04 4.62
N LEU A 44 -4.98 -6.95 5.59
CA LEU A 44 -4.14 -5.77 5.81
C LEU A 44 -3.23 -5.48 4.61
N PHE A 45 -2.64 -6.52 4.03
CA PHE A 45 -1.78 -6.37 2.87
C PHE A 45 -2.58 -5.89 1.64
N LEU A 46 -3.73 -6.50 1.37
CA LEU A 46 -4.60 -6.10 0.25
C LEU A 46 -5.09 -4.66 0.40
N THR A 47 -5.50 -4.27 1.61
CA THR A 47 -5.94 -2.89 1.87
C THR A 47 -4.81 -1.87 1.76
N ALA A 48 -3.62 -2.18 2.26
CA ALA A 48 -2.45 -1.33 2.13
C ALA A 48 -2.02 -1.14 0.66
N VAL A 49 -1.88 -2.24 -0.09
CA VAL A 49 -1.49 -2.19 -1.51
C VAL A 49 -2.56 -1.49 -2.35
N GLY A 50 -3.84 -1.81 -2.14
CA GLY A 50 -4.95 -1.18 -2.86
C GLY A 50 -5.05 0.32 -2.58
N GLY A 51 -4.95 0.71 -1.31
CA GLY A 51 -4.95 2.12 -0.89
C GLY A 51 -3.75 2.89 -1.44
N PHE A 52 -2.55 2.31 -1.38
CA PHE A 52 -1.35 2.91 -1.95
C PHE A 52 -1.46 3.10 -3.47
N ALA A 53 -1.88 2.07 -4.20
CA ALA A 53 -2.06 2.13 -5.64
C ALA A 53 -3.08 3.22 -6.04
N MET A 54 -4.23 3.27 -5.36
CA MET A 54 -5.21 4.35 -5.57
C MET A 54 -4.63 5.73 -5.29
N GLY A 55 -3.90 5.90 -4.18
CA GLY A 55 -3.25 7.15 -3.84
C GLY A 55 -2.25 7.61 -4.91
N VAL A 56 -1.44 6.69 -5.44
CA VAL A 56 -0.51 6.97 -6.54
C VAL A 56 -1.25 7.38 -7.81
N ILE A 57 -2.31 6.66 -8.20
CA ILE A 57 -3.13 6.99 -9.37
C ILE A 57 -3.70 8.40 -9.24
N VAL A 58 -4.32 8.72 -8.10
CA VAL A 58 -4.88 10.05 -7.82
C VAL A 58 -3.82 11.14 -7.90
N ALA A 59 -2.64 10.91 -7.30
CA ALA A 59 -1.54 11.86 -7.35
C ALA A 59 -1.05 12.12 -8.79
N LEU A 60 -0.96 11.09 -9.62
CA LEU A 60 -0.56 11.21 -11.02
C LEU A 60 -1.61 11.97 -11.85
N LEU A 61 -2.91 11.69 -11.65
CA LEU A 61 -4.00 12.39 -12.33
C LEU A 61 -4.04 13.88 -11.97
N LEU A 62 -3.81 14.22 -10.70
CA LEU A 62 -3.77 15.61 -10.23
C LEU A 62 -2.53 16.35 -10.75
N LYS A 63 -1.37 15.68 -10.81
CA LYS A 63 -0.12 16.27 -11.31
C LYS A 63 -0.16 16.62 -12.80
N GLY A 64 -0.90 15.87 -13.61
CA GLY A 64 -1.09 16.16 -15.04
C GLY A 64 -1.89 17.44 -15.32
N ARG A 65 -2.74 17.87 -14.39
CA ARG A 65 -3.69 18.98 -14.59
C ARG A 65 -3.07 20.38 -14.46
N GLY A 66 -1.86 20.49 -13.90
CA GLY A 66 -1.18 21.77 -13.69
C GLY A 66 -0.36 22.28 -14.88
N LYS A 67 -0.21 21.49 -15.96
CA LYS A 67 0.67 21.84 -17.09
C LYS A 67 -0.07 22.46 -18.29
N ASP A 68 -1.39 22.29 -18.36
CA ASP A 68 -2.22 22.86 -19.43
C ASP A 68 -2.67 24.30 -19.13
N SER A 69 -2.60 24.75 -17.88
CA SER A 69 -2.99 26.11 -17.47
C SER A 69 -1.92 27.18 -17.69
N ASP A 70 -0.65 26.81 -17.85
CA ASP A 70 0.46 27.77 -18.07
C ASP A 70 0.74 28.08 -19.55
N THR A 71 0.33 27.22 -20.48
CA THR A 71 0.55 27.46 -21.92
C THR A 71 -0.54 28.33 -22.55
N ALA A 72 -1.74 28.38 -21.96
CA ALA A 72 -2.82 29.24 -22.45
C ALA A 72 -2.65 30.73 -22.09
N SER A 73 -1.83 31.06 -21.07
CA SER A 73 -1.65 32.44 -20.59
C SER A 73 -0.49 33.19 -21.29
N SER A 74 0.47 32.49 -21.90
CA SER A 74 1.64 33.11 -22.54
C SER A 74 1.44 33.49 -24.02
N GLN A 75 0.41 32.98 -24.69
CA GLN A 75 0.12 33.34 -26.10
C GLN A 75 -0.68 34.66 -26.21
N LYS A 76 -1.06 35.28 -25.09
CA LYS A 76 -1.86 36.50 -25.06
C LYS A 76 -1.11 37.75 -24.55
N ARG A 77 0.21 37.69 -24.45
CA ARG A 77 1.07 38.83 -24.10
C ARG A 77 1.94 39.25 -25.27
#